data_AF-A0A6B3HIP2-F1
#
_entry.id   AF-A0A6B3HIP2-F1
#
_cell.length_a   1.000
_cell.length_b   1.000
_cell.length_c   1.000
_cell.angle_alpha   90.00
_cell.angle_beta   90.00
_cell.angle_gamma   90.00
#
_symmetry.space_group_name_H-M   'P 1'
#
loop_
_entity.id
_entity.type
_entity.pdbx_description
1 polymer ?
#
loop_
_entity_poly.entity_id
_entity_poly.type
_entity_poly.pdbx_seq_one_letter_code
_entity_poly.pdbx_strand_id
1 'polypeptide(L)' 'SASVLSKHVTVLMDAGYVEQRKAVRDARQRVWLRLTPGGRDAYRGHLAALRAIVGPPDPVFRP' A
#
# COMPACT_ATOMS: atom_id res chain seq x y z
N SER A 1 5.69 4.74 -14.43
CA SER A 1 6.11 3.40 -14.88
C SER A 1 5.09 2.33 -14.49
N ALA A 2 4.29 1.84 -15.44
CA ALA A 2 3.29 0.80 -15.19
C ALA A 2 3.93 -0.57 -14.85
N SER A 3 5.08 -0.88 -15.48
CA SER A 3 5.80 -2.14 -15.28
C SER A 3 6.38 -2.30 -13.86
N VAL A 4 6.94 -1.24 -13.30
CA VAL A 4 7.51 -1.23 -11.94
C VAL A 4 6.41 -1.38 -10.89
N LEU A 5 5.27 -0.70 -11.10
CA LEU A 5 4.12 -0.84 -10.21
C LEU A 5 3.60 -2.28 -10.21
N SER A 6 3.39 -2.87 -11.40
CA SER A 6 2.92 -4.26 -11.49
C SER A 6 3.86 -5.25 -10.78
N LYS A 7 5.18 -5.09 -10.94
CA LYS A 7 6.17 -5.93 -10.23
C LYS A 7 6.04 -5.82 -8.71
N HIS A 8 5.96 -4.60 -8.17
CA HIS A 8 5.80 -4.40 -6.72
C HIS A 8 4.47 -4.96 -6.20
N VAL A 9 3.38 -4.81 -6.96
CA VAL A 9 2.08 -5.37 -6.60
C VAL A 9 2.14 -6.90 -6.52
N THR A 10 2.81 -7.57 -7.47
CA THR A 10 3.01 -9.02 -7.41
C THR A 10 3.75 -9.42 -6.13
N VAL A 11 4.86 -8.77 -5.80
CA VAL A 11 5.62 -9.08 -4.58
C VAL A 11 4.76 -8.91 -3.32
N LEU A 12 3.95 -7.85 -3.25
CA LEU A 12 3.05 -7.62 -2.11
C LEU A 12 1.89 -8.61 -2.04
N MET A 13 1.43 -9.13 -3.18
CA MET A 13 0.44 -10.20 -3.23
C MET A 13 1.04 -11.53 -2.77
N ASP A 14 2.23 -11.88 -3.25
CA ASP A 14 2.94 -13.10 -2.87
C ASP A 14 3.27 -13.12 -1.37
N ALA A 15 3.56 -11.96 -0.79
CA ALA A 15 3.74 -11.77 0.65
C ALA A 15 2.42 -11.76 1.46
N GLY A 16 1.26 -11.84 0.80
CA GLY A 16 -0.05 -11.82 1.46
C GLY A 16 -0.48 -10.46 2.02
N TYR A 17 0.18 -9.37 1.63
CA TYR A 17 -0.13 -8.02 2.12
C TYR A 17 -1.21 -7.30 1.31
N VAL A 18 -1.37 -7.68 0.04
CA VAL A 18 -2.35 -7.07 -0.87
C VAL A 18 -3.21 -8.15 -1.53
N GLU A 19 -4.50 -7.88 -1.63
CA GLU A 19 -5.45 -8.63 -2.45
C GLU A 19 -5.80 -7.83 -3.70
N GLN A 20 -5.93 -8.54 -4.81
CA GLN A 20 -6.34 -7.98 -6.09
C GLN A 20 -7.75 -8.44 -6.45
N ARG A 21 -8.61 -7.48 -6.84
CA ARG A 21 -9.95 -7.76 -7.35
C ARG A 21 -10.12 -7.18 -8.75
N LYS A 22 -10.33 -8.05 -9.73
CA LYS A 22 -10.72 -7.66 -11.09
C LYS A 22 -12.21 -7.37 -11.11
N ALA A 23 -12.61 -6.20 -11.59
CA ALA A 23 -14.00 -5.81 -11.76
C ALA A 23 -14.19 -5.19 -13.14
N VAL A 24 -15.23 -5.62 -13.86
CA VAL A 24 -15.65 -4.97 -15.09
C VAL A 24 -16.63 -3.87 -14.72
N ARG A 25 -16.30 -2.63 -15.06
CA ARG A 25 -17.20 -1.48 -14.90
C ARG A 25 -17.15 -0.65 -16.17
N ASP A 26 -18.31 -0.27 -16.69
CA ASP A 26 -18.44 0.58 -17.89
C ASP A 26 -17.64 0.04 -19.09
N ALA A 27 -17.81 -1.25 -19.39
CA ALA A 27 -17.10 -2.00 -20.44
C ALA A 27 -15.56 -2.05 -20.34
N ARG A 28 -14.97 -1.52 -19.25
CA ARG A 28 -13.52 -1.57 -19.01
C ARG A 28 -13.18 -2.45 -17.81
N GLN A 29 -12.16 -3.28 -17.98
CA GLN A 29 -11.61 -4.07 -16.88
C GLN A 29 -10.78 -3.15 -15.98
N ARG A 30 -11.15 -3.10 -14.70
CA ARG A 30 -10.42 -2.40 -13.64
C ARG A 30 -9.87 -3.40 -12.65
N VAL A 31 -8.65 -3.13 -12.20
CA VAL A 31 -7.98 -3.87 -11.13
C VAL A 31 -8.02 -3.01 -9.88
N TRP A 32 -8.68 -3.51 -8.85
CA TRP A 32 -8.70 -2.89 -7.53
C TRP A 32 -7.74 -3.62 -6.61
N LEU A 33 -6.97 -2.87 -5.84
CA LEU A 33 -6.04 -3.41 -4.84
C LEU A 33 -6.53 -3.02 -3.45
N ARG A 34 -6.44 -3.95 -2.51
CA ARG A 34 -6.79 -3.71 -1.11
C ARG A 34 -5.74 -4.34 -0.20
N LEU A 35 -5.36 -3.65 0.87
CA LEU A 35 -4.51 -4.25 1.89
C LEU A 35 -5.27 -5.34 2.66
N THR A 36 -4.60 -6.46 2.92
CA THR A 36 -5.08 -7.48 3.87
C THR A 36 -4.96 -6.95 5.30
N PRO A 37 -5.54 -7.64 6.31
CA PRO A 37 -5.25 -7.34 7.71
C PRO A 37 -3.74 -7.32 8.01
N GLY A 38 -3.01 -8.38 7.62
CA GLY A 38 -1.55 -8.45 7.80
C GLY A 38 -0.80 -7.36 7.05
N GLY A 39 -1.24 -7.01 5.83
CA GLY A 39 -0.65 -5.90 5.06
C GLY A 39 -0.86 -4.54 5.71
N ARG A 40 -2.00 -4.32 6.37
CA ARG A 40 -2.24 -3.09 7.16
C ARG A 40 -1.32 -3.02 8.37
N ASP A 41 -1.09 -4.12 9.06
CA ASP A 41 -0.22 -4.15 10.24
C ASP A 41 1.25 -3.96 9.86
N ALA A 42 1.72 -4.62 8.80
CA ALA A 42 3.05 -4.42 8.24
C ALA A 42 3.27 -2.95 7.81
N TYR A 43 2.29 -2.35 7.14
CA TYR A 43 2.33 -0.95 6.74
C TYR A 43 2.42 0.01 7.94
N ARG A 44 1.62 -0.25 8.99
CA ARG A 44 1.67 0.54 10.24
C ARG A 44 3.01 0.41 10.94
N GLY A 45 3.57 -0.79 11.02
CA GLY A 45 4.91 -1.02 11.57
C GLY A 45 5.98 -0.29 10.77
N HIS A 46 5.89 -0.32 9.43
CA HIS A 46 6.79 0.44 8.57
C HIS A 46 6.70 1.95 8.82
N LEU A 47 5.49 2.50 8.91
CA LEU A 47 5.30 3.91 9.24
C LEU A 47 5.80 4.27 10.65
N ALA A 48 5.66 3.38 11.62
CA ALA A 48 6.19 3.59 12.96
C ALA A 48 7.73 3.66 12.93
N ALA A 49 8.39 2.77 12.18
CA ALA A 49 9.83 2.79 11.99
C ALA A 49 10.31 4.08 11.30
N LEU A 50 9.61 4.51 10.24
CA LEU A 50 9.94 5.78 9.57
C LEU A 50 9.77 6.99 10.49
N ARG A 51 8.71 7.03 11.30
CA ARG A 51 8.52 8.10 12.30
C ARG A 51 9.59 8.08 13.38
N ALA A 52 10.06 6.90 13.78
CA ALA A 52 11.17 6.79 14.73
C ALA A 52 12.48 7.34 14.16
N ILE A 53 12.71 7.18 12.84
CA ILE A 53 13.89 7.70 12.15
C ILE A 53 13.83 9.22 11.98
N VAL A 54 12.67 9.75 11.56
CA VAL A 54 12.49 11.18 11.27
C VAL A 54 12.27 12.01 12.55
N GLY A 55 11.89 11.36 13.65
CA GLY A 55 11.47 12.03 14.88
C GLY A 55 10.01 12.48 14.83
N PRO A 56 9.48 13.00 15.95
CA PRO A 56 8.13 13.53 15.99
C PRO A 56 7.98 14.69 15.01
N PRO A 57 6.83 14.83 14.33
CA PRO A 57 6.57 15.99 13.49
C PRO A 57 6.70 17.27 14.33
N ASP A 58 7.28 18.31 13.75
CA ASP A 58 7.31 19.63 14.38
C ASP A 58 5.86 20.04 14.74
N PRO A 59 5.56 20.31 16.02
CA PRO A 59 4.20 20.64 16.47
C PRO A 59 3.60 21.88 15.77
N VAL A 60 4.40 22.67 15.06
CA VAL A 60 3.94 23.87 14.35
C VAL A 60 3.49 23.58 12.91
N PHE A 61 3.78 22.41 12.34
CA PHE A 61 3.36 22.08 10.97
C PHE A 61 1.89 21.61 10.93
N ARG A 62 0.98 22.52 10.59
CA ARG A 62 -0.41 22.21 10.22
C ARG A 62 -0.63 22.44 8.71
N PRO A 63 -0.97 21.40 7.93
CA PRO A 63 -1.33 21.54 6.52
C PRO A 63 -2.73 22.14 6.30
#